data_AF-A0A8H4XW54-F1
#
_entry.id   AF-A0A8H4XW54-F1
#
_cell.length_a   1.000
_cell.length_b   1.000
_cell.length_c   1.000
_cell.angle_alpha   90.00
_cell.angle_beta   90.00
_cell.angle_gamma   90.00
#
_symmetry.space_group_name_H-M   'P 1'
#
loop_
_entity.id
_entity.type
_entity.pdbx_description
1 polymer ?
#
loop_
_entity_poly.entity_id
_entity_poly.type
_entity_poly.pdbx_seq_one_letter_code
_entity_poly.pdbx_strand_id
1 'polypeptide(L)'
;MCSSLAQLNTLKDGEMFSDYKWQYFSSLTEGPIRSRAELFLRSIDWPGLERFATTKRSGIKCKILPDIGLGYNHMVRILEFEDGDRWVGRLKLPSLSTPEKSEPEQTLDTKMTYEFNTISFLRKKTSIPIPRIHAFEARPHCSVGAPFMLMDCLKGNVGMDIARIHVELSRVQLPKIGTIESINPDGILQQGPIPGLGGPFITATEFFEAWATHSKFGKTDEQLRAGSGQFADEIAHSTALFLPTIKKLANKLSVHDHGPFPIYHGDFGHNNVIVDDDYRVLGVIDWEGAFAGPWEIFGDFPLSISTVPPAMDAPWGYNEDGSPISVEVAQKVADQKDYVTAVKEEENRIGQSHRLSEALQNAERQQLATAMRLFRDGKVGWYSKVVCKFAE
;
A
#
# COMPACT_ATOMS: atom_id res chain seq x y z
N MET A 1 43.54 -29.07 22.74
CA MET A 1 43.45 -28.44 24.07
C MET A 1 42.68 -27.14 23.89
N CYS A 2 41.35 -27.22 23.97
CA CYS A 2 40.56 -27.01 25.18
C CYS A 2 40.48 -25.53 25.59
N SER A 3 39.25 -25.01 25.45
CA SER A 3 38.53 -24.06 26.33
C SER A 3 39.15 -22.68 26.57
N SER A 4 38.42 -21.58 26.65
CA SER A 4 36.97 -21.29 26.69
C SER A 4 36.83 -19.79 26.57
N LEU A 5 35.77 -19.30 25.94
CA LEU A 5 34.92 -18.22 26.47
C LEU A 5 33.67 -18.14 25.59
N ALA A 6 32.80 -19.13 25.82
CA ALA A 6 31.38 -18.96 25.60
C ALA A 6 30.90 -17.93 26.62
N GLN A 7 30.52 -16.73 26.17
CA GLN A 7 29.63 -15.79 26.86
C GLN A 7 29.36 -14.58 25.95
N LEU A 8 28.45 -14.77 24.99
CA LEU A 8 27.70 -13.67 24.37
C LEU A 8 26.24 -14.16 24.24
N ASN A 9 25.66 -14.45 25.41
CA ASN A 9 24.24 -14.63 25.61
C ASN A 9 23.90 -14.00 26.96
N THR A 10 23.66 -12.69 26.91
CA THR A 10 22.83 -11.99 27.88
C THR A 10 22.10 -10.90 27.10
N LEU A 11 20.87 -11.25 26.71
CA LEU A 11 19.82 -10.30 26.34
C LEU A 11 19.79 -9.19 27.40
N LYS A 12 20.02 -7.95 26.99
CA LYS A 12 19.61 -6.80 27.78
C LYS A 12 18.13 -6.55 27.48
N ASP A 13 17.27 -7.16 28.28
CA ASP A 13 15.93 -6.61 28.51
C ASP A 13 16.11 -5.22 29.11
N GLY A 14 15.79 -4.17 28.36
CA GLY A 14 15.85 -2.80 28.87
C GLY A 14 16.09 -1.67 27.88
N GLU A 15 15.97 -1.87 26.56
CA GLU A 15 15.94 -0.73 25.64
C GLU A 15 14.57 -0.05 25.69
N MET A 16 14.56 1.14 26.30
CA MET A 16 13.40 2.00 26.44
C MET A 16 13.05 2.57 25.06
N PHE A 17 11.93 2.13 24.49
CA PHE A 17 11.35 2.71 23.26
C PHE A 17 11.31 4.24 23.37
N SER A 18 11.88 4.93 22.38
CA SER A 18 12.08 6.40 22.38
C SER A 18 10.83 7.26 22.16
N ASP A 19 9.64 6.72 22.47
CA ASP A 19 8.30 7.26 22.22
C ASP A 19 7.93 7.47 20.74
N TYR A 20 6.62 7.57 20.46
CA TYR A 20 6.08 7.72 19.10
C TYR A 20 6.33 9.14 18.56
N LYS A 21 6.98 9.27 17.39
CA LYS A 21 7.25 10.58 16.77
C LYS A 21 6.13 11.03 15.82
N TRP A 22 4.92 11.23 16.33
CA TRP A 22 3.75 11.61 15.52
C TRP A 22 3.57 13.13 15.43
N GLN A 23 4.35 13.79 14.58
CA GLN A 23 4.33 15.25 14.43
C GLN A 23 3.41 15.77 13.30
N TYR A 24 2.87 14.87 12.47
CA TYR A 24 2.19 15.29 11.24
C TYR A 24 0.93 16.13 11.50
N PHE A 25 0.06 15.70 12.41
CA PHE A 25 -1.18 16.43 12.74
C PHE A 25 -0.90 17.85 13.26
N SER A 26 0.10 18.02 14.13
CA SER A 26 0.48 19.34 14.66
C SER A 26 1.22 20.22 13.65
N SER A 27 1.83 19.62 12.62
CA SER A 27 2.53 20.34 11.54
C SER A 27 1.62 20.81 10.40
N LEU A 28 0.33 20.44 10.38
CA LEU A 28 -0.59 20.81 9.30
C LEU A 28 -0.80 22.32 9.21
N THR A 29 -0.59 22.87 8.01
CA THR A 29 -0.96 24.25 7.68
C THR A 29 -2.49 24.38 7.59
N GLU A 30 -3.00 25.61 7.73
CA GLU A 30 -4.43 25.89 7.52
C GLU A 30 -4.86 25.46 6.11
N GLY A 31 -6.01 24.80 6.00
CA GLY A 31 -6.52 24.28 4.75
C GLY A 31 -7.51 23.13 4.93
N PRO A 32 -8.08 22.60 3.82
CA PRO A 32 -9.16 21.62 3.85
C PRO A 32 -8.83 20.33 4.62
N ILE A 33 -7.57 19.88 4.55
CA ILE A 33 -7.10 18.67 5.25
C ILE A 33 -7.12 18.88 6.77
N ARG A 34 -6.60 20.02 7.24
CA ARG A 34 -6.60 20.37 8.66
C ARG A 34 -8.02 20.53 9.20
N SER A 35 -8.86 21.28 8.49
CA SER A 35 -10.27 21.46 8.87
C SER A 35 -11.03 20.14 8.94
N ARG A 36 -10.83 19.24 7.96
CA ARG A 36 -11.40 17.89 7.97
C ARG A 36 -10.97 17.10 9.21
N ALA A 37 -9.68 17.11 9.53
CA ALA A 37 -9.16 16.36 10.66
C ALA A 37 -9.64 16.92 12.01
N GLU A 38 -9.67 18.25 12.19
CA GLU A 38 -10.16 18.90 13.41
C GLU A 38 -11.66 18.70 13.62
N LEU A 39 -12.48 18.80 12.56
CA LEU A 39 -13.91 18.53 12.64
C LEU A 39 -14.18 17.08 13.02
N PHE A 40 -13.46 16.15 12.38
CA PHE A 40 -13.57 14.74 12.70
C PHE A 40 -13.17 14.44 14.15
N LEU A 41 -12.06 15.00 14.64
CA LEU A 41 -11.60 14.83 16.02
C LEU A 41 -12.68 15.22 17.05
N ARG A 42 -13.49 16.25 16.73
CA ARG A 42 -14.58 16.73 17.59
C ARG A 42 -15.87 15.92 17.47
N SER A 43 -16.10 15.23 16.36
CA SER A 43 -17.35 14.48 16.12
C SER A 43 -17.37 13.09 16.73
N ILE A 44 -16.20 12.51 17.05
CA ILE A 44 -16.09 11.14 17.56
C ILE A 44 -16.40 11.03 19.06
N ASP A 45 -17.19 10.02 19.45
CA ASP A 45 -17.38 9.63 20.85
C ASP A 45 -16.17 8.82 21.35
N TRP A 46 -15.11 9.53 21.73
CA TRP A 46 -13.88 8.94 22.30
C TRP A 46 -14.15 8.10 23.55
N PRO A 47 -14.97 8.55 24.54
CA PRO A 47 -15.40 7.69 25.64
C PRO A 47 -16.11 6.42 25.17
N GLY A 48 -16.89 6.50 24.09
CA GLY A 48 -17.50 5.34 23.44
C GLY A 48 -16.48 4.33 22.92
N LEU A 49 -15.42 4.81 22.28
CA LEU A 49 -14.33 3.97 21.80
C LEU A 49 -13.58 3.29 22.96
N GLU A 50 -13.31 4.01 24.05
CA GLU A 50 -12.68 3.44 25.26
C GLU A 50 -13.56 2.34 25.89
N ARG A 51 -14.87 2.58 26.01
CA ARG A 51 -15.82 1.57 26.51
C ARG A 51 -15.81 0.33 25.61
N PHE A 52 -15.84 0.51 24.30
CA PHE A 52 -15.81 -0.60 23.35
C PHE A 52 -14.52 -1.41 23.47
N ALA A 53 -13.36 -0.76 23.51
CA ALA A 53 -12.07 -1.41 23.67
C ALA A 53 -11.96 -2.16 25.00
N THR A 54 -12.43 -1.55 26.09
CA THR A 54 -12.52 -2.16 27.42
C THR A 54 -13.33 -3.45 27.38
N THR A 55 -14.52 -3.44 26.76
CA THR A 55 -15.33 -4.65 26.60
C THR A 55 -14.61 -5.74 25.79
N LYS A 56 -13.92 -5.36 24.72
CA LYS A 56 -13.17 -6.31 23.87
C LYS A 56 -11.92 -6.88 24.56
N ARG A 57 -11.39 -6.18 25.56
CA ARG A 57 -10.25 -6.62 26.37
C ARG A 57 -10.67 -7.12 27.75
N SER A 58 -11.79 -7.85 27.80
CA SER A 58 -12.28 -8.53 29.00
C SER A 58 -12.46 -7.62 30.23
N GLY A 59 -12.78 -6.34 30.02
CA GLY A 59 -13.07 -5.38 31.07
C GLY A 59 -11.87 -4.57 31.58
N ILE A 60 -10.65 -4.78 31.05
CA ILE A 60 -9.49 -3.96 31.41
C ILE A 60 -9.68 -2.57 30.82
N LYS A 61 -9.70 -1.54 31.68
CA LYS A 61 -9.94 -0.16 31.24
C LYS A 61 -8.77 0.36 30.45
N CYS A 62 -9.05 1.31 29.56
CA CYS A 62 -8.04 2.07 28.83
C CYS A 62 -8.34 3.57 28.86
N LYS A 63 -7.31 4.34 28.53
CA LYS A 63 -7.39 5.76 28.23
C LYS A 63 -6.78 6.00 26.85
N ILE A 64 -7.34 6.94 26.10
CA ILE A 64 -6.74 7.36 24.83
C ILE A 64 -5.63 8.37 25.11
N LEU A 65 -4.45 8.11 24.53
CA LEU A 65 -3.28 8.99 24.64
C LEU A 65 -3.44 10.25 23.76
N PRO A 66 -2.76 11.36 24.11
CA PRO A 66 -2.93 12.64 23.40
C PRO A 66 -2.41 12.59 21.95
N ASP A 67 -1.49 11.68 21.63
CA ASP A 67 -0.89 11.58 20.30
C ASP A 67 -1.92 11.24 19.22
N ILE A 68 -1.82 11.94 18.10
CA ILE A 68 -2.69 11.77 16.93
C ILE A 68 -1.84 11.46 15.71
N GLY A 69 -1.98 10.24 15.21
CA GLY A 69 -1.50 9.89 13.88
C GLY A 69 -2.56 10.28 12.86
N LEU A 70 -2.15 10.81 11.72
CA LEU A 70 -3.07 11.18 10.65
C LEU A 70 -2.51 10.70 9.31
N GLY A 71 -3.27 9.84 8.63
CA GLY A 71 -3.07 9.48 7.23
C GLY A 71 -4.07 10.20 6.32
N TYR A 72 -4.03 9.92 5.02
CA TYR A 72 -4.97 10.53 4.07
C TYR A 72 -6.43 10.12 4.34
N ASN A 73 -6.63 8.85 4.68
CA ASN A 73 -7.95 8.25 4.87
C ASN A 73 -8.32 7.99 6.33
N HIS A 74 -7.38 8.09 7.26
CA HIS A 74 -7.57 7.60 8.62
C HIS A 74 -6.97 8.52 9.68
N MET A 75 -7.62 8.59 10.82
CA MET A 75 -7.08 9.12 12.06
C MET A 75 -6.71 7.96 12.98
N VAL A 76 -5.56 8.05 13.63
CA VAL A 76 -4.96 6.99 14.43
C VAL A 76 -4.74 7.50 15.84
N ARG A 77 -5.22 6.73 16.84
CA ARG A 77 -5.07 7.03 18.27
C ARG A 77 -4.56 5.81 19.03
N ILE A 78 -3.77 6.04 20.08
CA ILE A 78 -3.28 4.97 20.94
C ILE A 78 -4.19 4.85 22.15
N LEU A 79 -4.62 3.62 22.45
CA LEU A 79 -5.34 3.25 23.66
C LEU A 79 -4.35 2.56 24.60
N GLU A 80 -4.11 3.14 25.77
CA GLU A 80 -3.27 2.55 26.80
C GLU A 80 -4.14 1.93 27.89
N PHE A 81 -3.96 0.63 28.13
CA PHE A 81 -4.69 -0.12 29.13
C PHE A 81 -4.01 -0.05 30.51
N GLU A 82 -4.78 -0.32 31.57
CA GLU A 82 -4.28 -0.27 32.96
C GLU A 82 -3.13 -1.26 33.25
N ASP A 83 -3.00 -2.32 32.47
CA ASP A 83 -1.90 -3.30 32.57
C ASP A 83 -0.67 -2.94 31.71
N GLY A 84 -0.66 -1.75 31.10
CA GLY A 84 0.45 -1.24 30.31
C GLY A 84 0.50 -1.73 28.86
N ASP A 85 -0.45 -2.57 28.44
CA ASP A 85 -0.61 -2.93 27.02
C ASP A 85 -1.19 -1.74 26.24
N ARG A 86 -0.91 -1.70 24.94
CA ARG A 86 -1.36 -0.61 24.07
C ARG A 86 -1.98 -1.17 22.79
N TRP A 87 -3.13 -0.64 22.42
CA TRP A 87 -3.76 -0.88 21.11
C TRP A 87 -3.80 0.41 20.30
N VAL A 88 -3.95 0.26 18.99
CA VAL A 88 -4.18 1.37 18.07
C VAL A 88 -5.64 1.33 17.61
N GLY A 89 -6.32 2.47 17.75
CA GLY A 89 -7.59 2.74 17.09
C GLY A 89 -7.36 3.47 15.79
N ARG A 90 -7.65 2.83 14.66
CA ARG A 90 -7.61 3.42 13.32
C ARG A 90 -9.04 3.70 12.87
N LEU A 91 -9.40 4.98 12.76
CA LEU A 91 -10.74 5.45 12.44
C LEU A 91 -10.78 6.04 11.03
N LYS A 92 -11.81 5.73 10.24
CA LYS A 92 -11.95 6.22 8.86
C LYS A 92 -12.40 7.68 8.87
N LEU A 93 -11.65 8.54 8.19
CA LEU A 93 -12.03 9.94 7.96
C LEU A 93 -13.12 10.03 6.86
N PRO A 94 -14.07 10.97 6.96
CA PRO A 94 -15.05 11.23 5.91
C PRO A 94 -14.36 11.65 4.61
N SER A 95 -14.89 11.35 3.43
CA SER A 95 -14.23 11.72 2.17
C SER A 95 -14.06 13.25 2.02
N LEU A 96 -12.98 13.69 1.36
CA LEU A 96 -12.81 15.10 0.95
C LEU A 96 -13.66 15.47 -0.28
N SER A 97 -14.26 14.49 -0.94
CA SER A 97 -15.13 14.70 -2.09
C SER A 97 -16.46 15.34 -1.67
N THR A 98 -17.08 16.12 -2.56
CA THR A 98 -18.44 16.63 -2.37
C THR A 98 -19.43 15.47 -2.11
N PRO A 99 -20.56 15.69 -1.41
CA PRO A 99 -21.56 14.66 -1.12
C PRO A 99 -22.09 13.94 -2.37
N GLU A 100 -22.03 14.59 -3.54
CA GLU A 100 -22.42 14.03 -4.83
C GLU A 100 -21.41 13.01 -5.39
N LYS A 101 -20.19 12.97 -4.83
CA LYS A 101 -19.06 12.11 -5.23
C LYS A 101 -18.65 11.14 -4.11
N SER A 102 -19.34 11.11 -2.97
CA SER A 102 -19.02 10.18 -1.89
C SER A 102 -19.39 8.75 -2.29
N GLU A 103 -18.49 7.80 -2.03
CA GLU A 103 -18.76 6.38 -2.26
C GLU A 103 -19.96 5.91 -1.41
N PRO A 104 -20.80 4.98 -1.92
CA PRO A 104 -21.91 4.42 -1.15
C PRO A 104 -21.41 3.72 0.12
N GLU A 105 -22.13 3.87 1.24
CA GLU A 105 -21.77 3.29 2.55
C GLU A 105 -21.44 1.79 2.48
N GLN A 106 -22.18 1.02 1.68
CA GLN A 106 -21.95 -0.42 1.45
C GLN A 106 -20.56 -0.72 0.86
N THR A 107 -19.98 0.20 0.09
CA THR A 107 -18.63 0.05 -0.50
C THR A 107 -17.55 0.28 0.56
N LEU A 108 -17.79 1.16 1.54
CA LEU A 108 -16.86 1.39 2.65
C LEU A 108 -16.81 0.19 3.61
N ASP A 109 -17.96 -0.38 3.95
CA ASP A 109 -18.06 -1.57 4.82
C ASP A 109 -17.28 -2.76 4.22
N THR A 110 -17.36 -2.89 2.90
CA THR A 110 -16.70 -3.94 2.12
C THR A 110 -15.17 -3.81 2.18
N LYS A 111 -14.63 -2.59 2.03
CA LYS A 111 -13.17 -2.35 2.08
C LYS A 111 -12.56 -2.71 3.44
N MET A 112 -13.18 -2.31 4.54
CA MET A 112 -12.69 -2.64 5.88
C MET A 112 -12.74 -4.15 6.16
N THR A 113 -13.77 -4.84 5.64
CA THR A 113 -13.88 -6.30 5.72
C THR A 113 -12.77 -7.00 4.92
N TYR A 114 -12.48 -6.54 3.71
CA TYR A 114 -11.41 -7.09 2.87
C TYR A 114 -10.02 -6.87 3.49
N GLU A 115 -9.79 -5.70 4.10
CA GLU A 115 -8.57 -5.43 4.87
C GLU A 115 -8.42 -6.42 6.04
N PHE A 116 -9.49 -6.61 6.83
CA PHE A 116 -9.49 -7.56 7.95
C PHE A 116 -9.18 -8.99 7.50
N ASN A 117 -9.80 -9.45 6.42
CA ASN A 117 -9.58 -10.78 5.88
C ASN A 117 -8.14 -10.95 5.37
N THR A 118 -7.61 -9.93 4.69
CA THR A 118 -6.24 -9.95 4.17
C THR A 118 -5.22 -10.03 5.30
N ILE A 119 -5.35 -9.20 6.32
CA ILE A 119 -4.48 -9.25 7.51
C ILE A 119 -4.58 -10.61 8.20
N SER A 120 -5.80 -11.13 8.38
CA SER A 120 -6.03 -12.44 9.01
C SER A 120 -5.42 -13.60 8.23
N PHE A 121 -5.44 -13.52 6.89
CA PHE A 121 -4.84 -14.51 6.01
C PHE A 121 -3.31 -14.46 6.03
N LEU A 122 -2.74 -13.27 5.85
CA LEU A 122 -1.29 -13.09 5.75
C LEU A 122 -0.60 -13.49 7.05
N ARG A 123 -1.14 -13.12 8.22
CA ARG A 123 -0.61 -13.55 9.54
C ARG A 123 -0.48 -15.06 9.70
N LYS A 124 -1.31 -15.85 9.00
CA LYS A 124 -1.25 -17.32 9.03
C LYS A 124 -0.31 -17.91 7.97
N LYS A 125 0.01 -17.14 6.93
CA LYS A 125 0.72 -17.62 5.73
C LYS A 125 2.15 -17.11 5.60
N THR A 126 2.50 -16.05 6.32
CA THR A 126 3.83 -15.43 6.27
C THR A 126 4.47 -15.39 7.66
N SER A 127 5.78 -15.22 7.67
CA SER A 127 6.54 -14.84 8.87
C SER A 127 6.69 -13.33 9.00
N ILE A 128 6.17 -12.56 8.04
CA ILE A 128 6.09 -11.10 8.10
C ILE A 128 5.30 -10.72 9.35
N PRO A 129 5.88 -9.90 10.25
CA PRO A 129 5.12 -9.36 11.36
C PRO A 129 3.99 -8.48 10.81
N ILE A 130 2.74 -8.81 11.12
CA ILE A 130 1.56 -8.02 10.74
C ILE A 130 0.70 -7.88 12.00
N PRO A 131 0.27 -6.65 12.38
CA PRO A 131 -0.53 -6.42 13.58
C PRO A 131 -1.79 -7.28 13.62
N ARG A 132 -2.07 -7.86 14.78
CA ARG A 132 -3.35 -8.52 15.02
C ARG A 132 -4.45 -7.47 15.09
N ILE A 133 -5.60 -7.79 14.51
CA ILE A 133 -6.84 -7.05 14.70
C ILE A 133 -7.58 -7.67 15.89
N HIS A 134 -7.87 -6.88 16.92
CA HIS A 134 -8.63 -7.31 18.10
C HIS A 134 -10.13 -7.19 17.88
N ALA A 135 -10.56 -6.13 17.20
CA ALA A 135 -11.95 -5.89 16.86
C ALA A 135 -12.04 -4.84 15.73
N PHE A 136 -13.14 -4.83 15.00
CA PHE A 136 -13.48 -3.74 14.08
C PHE A 136 -14.99 -3.50 14.09
N GLU A 137 -15.39 -2.31 13.66
CA GLU A 137 -16.76 -1.89 13.44
C GLU A 137 -16.82 -1.14 12.12
N ALA A 138 -17.47 -1.73 11.13
CA ALA A 138 -17.52 -1.20 9.78
C ALA A 138 -18.59 -0.11 9.62
N ARG A 139 -19.66 -0.12 10.45
CA ARG A 139 -20.83 0.74 10.24
C ARG A 139 -20.51 2.23 10.46
N PRO A 140 -20.86 3.12 9.51
CA PRO A 140 -20.65 4.56 9.65
C PRO A 140 -21.37 5.19 10.85
N HIS A 141 -22.60 4.71 11.13
CA HIS A 141 -23.46 5.21 12.20
C HIS A 141 -23.32 4.40 13.51
N CYS A 142 -22.13 3.83 13.77
CA CYS A 142 -21.90 3.12 15.01
C CYS A 142 -21.87 4.08 16.21
N SER A 143 -21.89 3.54 17.42
CA SER A 143 -21.90 4.33 18.67
C SER A 143 -20.68 5.24 18.85
N VAL A 144 -19.59 4.99 18.12
CA VAL A 144 -18.36 5.80 18.16
C VAL A 144 -18.44 6.99 17.19
N GLY A 145 -19.34 6.95 16.21
CA GLY A 145 -19.54 8.02 15.22
C GLY A 145 -18.68 7.91 13.96
N ALA A 146 -17.91 6.82 13.80
CA ALA A 146 -17.20 6.49 12.55
C ALA A 146 -16.79 5.01 12.52
N PRO A 147 -16.56 4.42 11.34
CA PRO A 147 -15.97 3.08 11.22
C PRO A 147 -14.56 3.05 11.81
N PHE A 148 -14.21 1.97 12.50
CA PHE A 148 -12.89 1.83 13.13
C PHE A 148 -12.39 0.40 13.25
N MET A 149 -11.08 0.26 13.41
CA MET A 149 -10.39 -0.98 13.70
C MET A 149 -9.47 -0.82 14.91
N LEU A 150 -9.51 -1.77 15.85
CA LEU A 150 -8.60 -1.89 16.98
C LEU A 150 -7.57 -2.96 16.68
N MET A 151 -6.28 -2.61 16.70
CA MET A 151 -5.17 -3.49 16.36
C MET A 151 -4.00 -3.37 17.33
N ASP A 152 -3.05 -4.31 17.28
CA ASP A 152 -1.83 -4.27 18.10
C ASP A 152 -1.10 -2.91 17.89
N CYS A 153 -0.55 -2.35 18.97
CA CYS A 153 0.30 -1.16 18.89
C CYS A 153 1.77 -1.55 18.74
N LEU A 154 2.32 -1.44 17.54
CA LEU A 154 3.72 -1.73 17.25
C LEU A 154 4.62 -0.61 17.81
N LYS A 155 5.48 -0.93 18.76
CA LYS A 155 6.40 0.01 19.43
C LYS A 155 7.63 0.30 18.55
N GLY A 156 7.43 1.03 17.46
CA GLY A 156 8.49 1.31 16.48
C GLY A 156 8.29 2.56 15.64
N ASN A 157 9.33 2.93 14.91
CA ASN A 157 9.37 3.98 13.88
C ASN A 157 9.29 3.35 12.47
N VAL A 158 9.36 4.13 11.39
CA VAL A 158 9.31 3.60 10.02
C VAL A 158 10.70 3.15 9.54
N GLY A 159 10.82 2.01 8.83
CA GLY A 159 12.14 1.51 8.36
C GLY A 159 12.17 0.76 7.01
N MET A 160 13.32 0.18 6.68
CA MET A 160 13.74 -0.09 5.28
C MET A 160 14.04 -1.56 4.89
N ASP A 161 13.73 -2.58 5.69
CA ASP A 161 13.90 -3.99 5.26
C ASP A 161 12.75 -4.48 4.34
N ILE A 162 12.59 -3.79 3.21
CA ILE A 162 11.45 -3.91 2.31
C ILE A 162 11.64 -5.05 1.29
N ALA A 163 12.89 -5.38 0.93
CA ALA A 163 13.18 -6.45 -0.03
C ALA A 163 12.75 -7.82 0.51
N ARG A 164 13.09 -8.12 1.76
CA ARG A 164 12.70 -9.37 2.42
C ARG A 164 11.18 -9.52 2.54
N ILE A 165 10.49 -8.46 2.94
CA ILE A 165 9.02 -8.44 3.00
C ILE A 165 8.43 -8.73 1.62
N HIS A 166 8.94 -8.10 0.56
CA HIS A 166 8.44 -8.26 -0.79
C HIS A 166 8.60 -9.71 -1.29
N VAL A 167 9.75 -10.33 -1.01
CA VAL A 167 9.99 -11.74 -1.32
C VAL A 167 9.04 -12.64 -0.53
N GLU A 168 8.84 -12.41 0.77
CA GLU A 168 7.89 -13.20 1.56
C GLU A 168 6.45 -13.07 1.04
N LEU A 169 6.01 -11.88 0.60
CA LEU A 169 4.68 -11.68 0.01
C LEU A 169 4.52 -12.40 -1.33
N SER A 170 5.59 -12.49 -2.12
CA SER A 170 5.58 -13.18 -3.43
C SER A 170 5.23 -14.67 -3.31
N ARG A 171 5.39 -15.25 -2.12
CA ARG A 171 5.06 -16.65 -1.80
C ARG A 171 3.59 -16.86 -1.51
N VAL A 172 2.88 -15.80 -1.13
CA VAL A 172 1.45 -15.86 -0.86
C VAL A 172 0.71 -15.61 -2.15
N GLN A 173 0.27 -16.70 -2.78
CA GLN A 173 -0.38 -16.63 -4.08
C GLN A 173 -1.78 -17.22 -4.05
N LEU A 174 -2.69 -16.61 -4.80
CA LEU A 174 -4.07 -17.03 -4.95
C LEU A 174 -4.36 -17.45 -6.40
N PRO A 175 -5.32 -18.36 -6.65
CA PRO A 175 -5.58 -18.86 -8.00
C PRO A 175 -6.17 -17.82 -8.96
N LYS A 176 -6.85 -16.78 -8.44
CA LYS A 176 -7.47 -15.71 -9.24
C LYS A 176 -6.90 -14.35 -8.87
N ILE A 177 -7.13 -13.34 -9.70
CA ILE A 177 -6.85 -11.94 -9.39
C ILE A 177 -8.08 -11.37 -8.69
N GLY A 178 -7.92 -10.86 -7.48
CA GLY A 178 -9.07 -10.43 -6.66
C GLY A 178 -8.74 -10.21 -5.20
N THR A 179 -9.72 -9.74 -4.44
CA THR A 179 -9.62 -9.54 -3.00
C THR A 179 -9.92 -10.83 -2.23
N ILE A 180 -9.61 -10.84 -0.94
CA ILE A 180 -10.02 -11.90 -0.01
C ILE A 180 -11.39 -11.51 0.56
N GLU A 181 -12.45 -11.97 -0.08
CA GLU A 181 -13.82 -11.60 0.27
C GLU A 181 -14.27 -12.22 1.58
N SER A 182 -13.92 -13.49 1.79
CA SER A 182 -14.21 -14.19 3.04
C SER A 182 -13.23 -15.34 3.28
N ILE A 183 -13.11 -15.73 4.55
CA ILE A 183 -12.40 -16.93 4.97
C ILE A 183 -13.37 -17.72 5.86
N ASN A 184 -13.77 -18.89 5.39
CA ASN A 184 -14.67 -19.75 6.14
C ASN A 184 -13.99 -20.31 7.41
N PRO A 185 -14.76 -20.77 8.42
CA PRO A 185 -14.18 -21.34 9.65
C PRO A 185 -13.24 -22.53 9.43
N ASP A 186 -13.43 -23.27 8.33
CA ASP A 186 -12.56 -24.36 7.88
C ASP A 186 -11.26 -23.90 7.20
N GLY A 187 -11.08 -22.59 7.04
CA GLY A 187 -9.92 -21.97 6.41
C GLY A 187 -10.00 -21.88 4.88
N ILE A 188 -11.12 -22.27 4.27
CA ILE A 188 -11.32 -22.12 2.82
C ILE A 188 -11.54 -20.64 2.49
N LEU A 189 -10.73 -20.13 1.57
CA LEU A 189 -10.74 -18.75 1.13
C LEU A 189 -11.65 -18.58 -0.10
N GLN A 190 -12.48 -17.54 -0.07
CA GLN A 190 -13.26 -17.11 -1.24
C GLN A 190 -12.68 -15.80 -1.77
N GLN A 191 -12.35 -15.79 -3.07
CA GLN A 191 -11.87 -14.59 -3.75
C GLN A 191 -13.04 -13.81 -4.34
N GLY A 192 -13.02 -12.50 -4.14
CA GLY A 192 -14.04 -11.59 -4.62
C GLY A 192 -13.48 -10.51 -5.55
N PRO A 193 -14.35 -9.57 -5.97
CA PRO A 193 -13.98 -8.48 -6.86
C PRO A 193 -13.06 -7.47 -6.19
N ILE A 194 -12.26 -6.79 -7.00
CA ILE A 194 -11.51 -5.59 -6.62
C ILE A 194 -12.49 -4.40 -6.65
N PRO A 195 -12.67 -3.66 -5.53
CA PRO A 195 -13.60 -2.53 -5.49
C PRO A 195 -13.35 -1.50 -6.60
N GLY A 196 -14.40 -1.16 -7.33
CA GLY A 196 -14.36 -0.21 -8.47
C GLY A 196 -13.80 -0.78 -9.78
N LEU A 197 -13.28 -2.01 -9.77
CA LEU A 197 -12.67 -2.66 -10.94
C LEU A 197 -13.43 -3.91 -11.40
N GLY A 198 -13.94 -4.73 -10.47
CA GLY A 198 -14.64 -5.99 -10.76
C GLY A 198 -13.80 -7.25 -10.48
N GLY A 199 -14.19 -8.38 -11.06
CA GLY A 199 -13.54 -9.69 -10.84
C GLY A 199 -14.35 -10.61 -9.90
N PRO A 200 -13.72 -11.64 -9.31
CA PRO A 200 -12.31 -12.02 -9.46
C PRO A 200 -11.99 -12.50 -10.89
N PHE A 201 -10.83 -12.14 -11.41
CA PHE A 201 -10.40 -12.47 -12.76
C PHE A 201 -9.59 -13.77 -12.78
N ILE A 202 -9.76 -14.59 -13.81
CA ILE A 202 -9.01 -15.84 -13.97
C ILE A 202 -7.67 -15.57 -14.65
N THR A 203 -7.60 -14.52 -15.48
CA THR A 203 -6.38 -14.15 -16.22
C THR A 203 -5.95 -12.71 -15.99
N ALA A 204 -4.64 -12.45 -16.20
CA ALA A 204 -4.10 -11.09 -16.20
C ALA A 204 -4.66 -10.26 -17.36
N THR A 205 -4.94 -10.88 -18.50
CA THR A 205 -5.60 -10.25 -19.65
C THR A 205 -6.96 -9.67 -19.25
N GLU A 206 -7.82 -10.47 -18.60
CA GLU A 206 -9.13 -10.00 -18.10
C GLU A 206 -8.97 -8.83 -17.13
N PHE A 207 -7.96 -8.88 -16.25
CA PHE A 207 -7.64 -7.78 -15.34
C PHE A 207 -7.25 -6.50 -16.09
N PHE A 208 -6.37 -6.57 -17.09
CA PHE A 208 -5.95 -5.38 -17.85
C PHE A 208 -7.09 -4.80 -18.71
N GLU A 209 -7.95 -5.65 -19.27
CA GLU A 209 -9.16 -5.21 -19.99
C GLU A 209 -10.15 -4.48 -19.07
N ALA A 210 -10.39 -5.04 -17.88
CA ALA A 210 -11.22 -4.41 -16.86
C ALA A 210 -10.59 -3.10 -16.38
N TRP A 211 -9.27 -3.08 -16.16
CA TRP A 211 -8.55 -1.89 -15.71
C TRP A 211 -8.66 -0.76 -16.72
N ALA A 212 -8.47 -1.04 -18.01
CA ALA A 212 -8.63 -0.05 -19.06
C ALA A 212 -10.08 0.45 -19.20
N THR A 213 -11.06 -0.40 -18.92
CA THR A 213 -12.49 -0.06 -19.06
C THR A 213 -12.99 0.79 -17.89
N HIS A 214 -12.53 0.53 -16.67
CA HIS A 214 -13.05 1.16 -15.46
C HIS A 214 -12.18 2.31 -14.92
N SER A 215 -10.91 2.40 -15.33
CA SER A 215 -10.01 3.46 -14.88
C SER A 215 -10.29 4.80 -15.57
N LYS A 216 -9.94 5.88 -14.87
CA LYS A 216 -9.98 7.26 -15.38
C LYS A 216 -8.70 7.98 -14.98
N PHE A 217 -8.32 8.98 -15.77
CA PHE A 217 -7.20 9.84 -15.42
C PHE A 217 -7.55 10.68 -14.18
N GLY A 218 -6.61 10.84 -13.25
CA GLY A 218 -6.86 11.49 -11.95
C GLY A 218 -7.16 12.99 -12.00
N LYS A 219 -7.03 13.64 -13.17
CA LYS A 219 -7.29 15.07 -13.37
C LYS A 219 -8.27 15.31 -14.51
N THR A 220 -8.92 16.48 -14.50
CA THR A 220 -9.72 16.94 -15.64
C THR A 220 -8.81 17.33 -16.82
N ASP A 221 -9.38 17.38 -18.03
CA ASP A 221 -8.64 17.84 -19.23
C ASP A 221 -8.10 19.26 -19.05
N GLU A 222 -8.87 20.16 -18.44
CA GLU A 222 -8.46 21.53 -18.11
C GLU A 222 -7.23 21.54 -17.19
N GLN A 223 -7.24 20.74 -16.12
CA GLN A 223 -6.12 20.63 -15.18
C GLN A 223 -4.88 19.99 -15.82
N LEU A 224 -5.08 18.99 -16.70
CA LEU A 224 -4.01 18.36 -17.47
C LEU A 224 -3.34 19.40 -18.38
N ARG A 225 -4.13 20.13 -19.18
CA ARG A 225 -3.63 21.13 -20.12
C ARG A 225 -2.92 22.27 -19.40
N ALA A 226 -3.49 22.78 -18.31
CA ALA A 226 -2.85 23.81 -17.49
C ALA A 226 -1.49 23.36 -16.93
N GLY A 227 -1.37 22.10 -16.52
CA GLY A 227 -0.13 21.52 -16.01
C GLY A 227 0.90 21.09 -17.08
N SER A 228 0.58 21.22 -18.37
CA SER A 228 1.37 20.68 -19.48
C SER A 228 2.14 21.73 -20.28
N GLY A 229 1.91 23.02 -20.02
CA GLY A 229 2.60 24.12 -20.69
C GLY A 229 2.48 24.04 -22.23
N GLN A 230 3.59 24.25 -22.93
CA GLN A 230 3.63 24.21 -24.41
C GLN A 230 3.33 22.83 -25.02
N PHE A 231 3.35 21.76 -24.22
CA PHE A 231 3.12 20.38 -24.68
C PHE A 231 1.68 19.90 -24.42
N ALA A 232 0.76 20.80 -24.09
CA ALA A 232 -0.60 20.46 -23.68
C ALA A 232 -1.34 19.54 -24.66
N ASP A 233 -1.31 19.84 -25.96
CA ASP A 233 -2.00 19.03 -26.96
C ASP A 233 -1.38 17.64 -27.12
N GLU A 234 -0.05 17.55 -27.14
CA GLU A 234 0.68 16.28 -27.27
C GLU A 234 0.45 15.38 -26.04
N ILE A 235 0.53 15.95 -24.84
CA ILE A 235 0.32 15.23 -23.58
C ILE A 235 -1.15 14.80 -23.44
N ALA A 236 -2.11 15.68 -23.78
CA ALA A 236 -3.53 15.33 -23.75
C ALA A 236 -3.83 14.19 -24.73
N HIS A 237 -3.31 14.26 -25.95
CA HIS A 237 -3.45 13.20 -26.95
C HIS A 237 -2.83 11.87 -26.47
N SER A 238 -1.60 11.92 -25.97
CA SER A 238 -0.90 10.76 -25.40
C SER A 238 -1.68 10.12 -24.23
N THR A 239 -2.23 10.94 -23.33
CA THR A 239 -3.03 10.48 -22.19
C THR A 239 -4.32 9.81 -22.66
N ALA A 240 -5.01 10.38 -23.65
CA ALA A 240 -6.23 9.83 -24.21
C ALA A 240 -6.04 8.47 -24.91
N LEU A 241 -4.85 8.22 -25.47
CA LEU A 241 -4.51 6.96 -26.12
C LEU A 241 -4.18 5.81 -25.15
N PHE A 242 -3.91 6.11 -23.87
CA PHE A 242 -3.41 5.10 -22.92
C PHE A 242 -4.41 3.97 -22.68
N LEU A 243 -5.62 4.28 -22.19
CA LEU A 243 -6.63 3.26 -21.87
C LEU A 243 -7.03 2.41 -23.09
N PRO A 244 -7.34 2.99 -24.28
CA PRO A 244 -7.64 2.20 -25.47
C PRO A 244 -6.50 1.28 -25.88
N THR A 245 -5.25 1.73 -25.72
CA THR A 245 -4.07 0.93 -26.08
C THR A 245 -3.84 -0.21 -25.09
N ILE A 246 -3.98 0.03 -23.78
CA ILE A 246 -3.94 -1.04 -22.75
C ILE A 246 -4.98 -2.10 -23.07
N LYS A 247 -6.23 -1.69 -23.36
CA LYS A 247 -7.30 -2.63 -23.70
C LYS A 247 -6.97 -3.45 -24.94
N LYS A 248 -6.46 -2.80 -25.99
CA LYS A 248 -6.07 -3.47 -27.25
C LYS A 248 -4.93 -4.47 -27.05
N LEU A 249 -3.97 -4.15 -26.17
CA LEU A 249 -2.77 -4.94 -25.95
C LEU A 249 -2.88 -5.90 -24.76
N ALA A 250 -4.03 -5.99 -24.09
CA ALA A 250 -4.18 -6.68 -22.81
C ALA A 250 -3.60 -8.11 -22.80
N ASN A 251 -3.79 -8.86 -23.89
CA ASN A 251 -3.27 -10.22 -24.07
C ASN A 251 -1.75 -10.34 -24.26
N LYS A 252 -1.04 -9.22 -24.40
CA LYS A 252 0.43 -9.14 -24.53
C LYS A 252 1.11 -8.54 -23.30
N LEU A 253 0.35 -7.87 -22.43
CA LEU A 253 0.93 -7.13 -21.30
C LEU A 253 1.52 -8.08 -20.25
N SER A 254 0.87 -9.24 -20.04
CA SER A 254 1.36 -10.22 -19.06
C SER A 254 2.31 -11.25 -19.65
N VAL A 255 3.37 -11.61 -18.92
CA VAL A 255 4.20 -12.80 -19.19
C VAL A 255 3.55 -14.06 -18.59
N HIS A 256 2.73 -13.88 -17.56
CA HIS A 256 2.10 -14.95 -16.79
C HIS A 256 0.60 -14.72 -16.70
N ASP A 257 -0.07 -14.99 -17.82
CA ASP A 257 -1.49 -14.68 -17.96
C ASP A 257 -2.38 -15.49 -17.00
N HIS A 258 -1.94 -16.68 -16.61
CA HIS A 258 -2.63 -17.53 -15.65
C HIS A 258 -1.93 -17.57 -14.30
N GLY A 259 -2.72 -17.76 -13.25
CA GLY A 259 -2.24 -17.84 -11.89
C GLY A 259 -1.34 -19.05 -11.60
N PRO A 260 -0.88 -19.18 -10.35
CA PRO A 260 -1.30 -18.39 -9.20
C PRO A 260 -0.65 -16.98 -9.14
N PHE A 261 -1.35 -16.03 -8.52
CA PHE A 261 -1.05 -14.60 -8.48
C PHE A 261 -0.67 -14.13 -7.07
N PRO A 262 0.43 -13.37 -6.88
CA PRO A 262 0.87 -12.91 -5.57
C PRO A 262 -0.05 -11.84 -4.95
N ILE A 263 -0.10 -11.79 -3.61
CA ILE A 263 -0.80 -10.71 -2.87
C ILE A 263 0.00 -9.41 -2.96
N TYR A 264 -0.55 -8.44 -3.67
CA TYR A 264 -0.06 -7.08 -3.78
C TYR A 264 -0.63 -6.21 -2.64
N HIS A 265 0.20 -5.36 -2.03
CA HIS A 265 -0.17 -4.53 -0.86
C HIS A 265 -1.09 -3.35 -1.20
N GLY A 266 -0.95 -2.73 -2.38
CA GLY A 266 -1.67 -1.50 -2.74
C GLY A 266 -0.84 -0.23 -2.60
N ASP A 267 -0.20 -0.07 -1.44
CA ASP A 267 0.57 1.12 -1.05
C ASP A 267 1.94 0.73 -0.43
N PHE A 268 2.74 -0.05 -1.14
CA PHE A 268 3.96 -0.63 -0.55
C PHE A 268 5.11 0.39 -0.49
N GLY A 269 5.53 0.76 0.71
CA GLY A 269 6.63 1.70 0.94
C GLY A 269 7.02 1.75 2.41
N HIS A 270 8.16 2.39 2.71
CA HIS A 270 8.66 2.54 4.08
C HIS A 270 7.58 3.06 5.04
N ASN A 271 6.77 4.04 4.61
CA ASN A 271 5.66 4.61 5.40
C ASN A 271 4.67 3.59 5.99
N ASN A 272 4.61 2.37 5.43
CA ASN A 272 3.75 1.28 5.88
C ASN A 272 4.52 0.10 6.51
N VAL A 273 5.82 0.27 6.80
CA VAL A 273 6.69 -0.70 7.47
C VAL A 273 7.21 -0.11 8.78
N ILE A 274 6.81 -0.70 9.90
CA ILE A 274 7.23 -0.32 11.25
C ILE A 274 8.43 -1.14 11.68
N VAL A 275 9.43 -0.50 12.29
CA VAL A 275 10.69 -1.04 12.82
C VAL A 275 10.97 -0.55 14.24
N ASP A 276 11.71 -1.32 15.04
CA ASP A 276 12.19 -0.86 16.34
C ASP A 276 13.41 0.10 16.22
N ASP A 277 13.95 0.55 17.36
CA ASP A 277 15.13 1.43 17.41
C ASP A 277 16.42 0.73 16.89
N ASP A 278 16.42 -0.61 16.79
CA ASP A 278 17.44 -1.46 16.17
C ASP A 278 17.18 -1.69 14.66
N TYR A 279 16.20 -1.00 14.07
CA TYR A 279 15.75 -1.13 12.68
C TYR A 279 15.20 -2.53 12.30
N ARG A 280 14.81 -3.36 13.28
CA ARG A 280 14.15 -4.65 13.02
C ARG A 280 12.68 -4.42 12.70
N VAL A 281 12.16 -5.08 11.66
CA VAL A 281 10.75 -5.00 11.28
C VAL A 281 9.84 -5.52 12.40
N LEU A 282 8.98 -4.64 12.91
CA LEU A 282 7.89 -4.94 13.84
C LEU A 282 6.57 -5.20 13.12
N GLY A 283 6.39 -4.62 11.94
CA GLY A 283 5.38 -5.13 11.01
C GLY A 283 4.90 -4.22 9.89
N VAL A 284 4.06 -4.78 9.02
CA VAL A 284 3.51 -4.12 7.83
C VAL A 284 2.04 -3.79 8.05
N ILE A 285 1.67 -2.55 7.76
CA ILE A 285 0.35 -1.97 8.04
C ILE A 285 -0.31 -1.41 6.78
N ASP A 286 -1.60 -1.05 6.89
CA ASP A 286 -2.37 -0.42 5.82
C ASP A 286 -2.61 -1.30 4.58
N TRP A 287 -3.35 -2.40 4.79
CA TRP A 287 -3.67 -3.37 3.74
C TRP A 287 -4.98 -3.03 3.01
N GLU A 288 -5.45 -1.78 3.07
CA GLU A 288 -6.76 -1.38 2.50
C GLU A 288 -6.81 -1.52 0.97
N GLY A 289 -5.65 -1.42 0.31
CA GLY A 289 -5.50 -1.54 -1.15
C GLY A 289 -5.10 -2.92 -1.63
N ALA A 290 -5.11 -3.94 -0.76
CA ALA A 290 -4.50 -5.22 -1.05
C ALA A 290 -5.41 -6.14 -1.90
N PHE A 291 -4.80 -6.83 -2.85
CA PHE A 291 -5.45 -7.86 -3.68
C PHE A 291 -4.41 -8.80 -4.30
N ALA A 292 -4.81 -10.01 -4.70
CA ALA A 292 -3.97 -10.85 -5.56
C ALA A 292 -3.92 -10.28 -6.97
N GLY A 293 -2.74 -9.91 -7.48
CA GLY A 293 -2.58 -9.18 -8.73
C GLY A 293 -1.61 -9.84 -9.73
N PRO A 294 -1.60 -9.42 -11.01
CA PRO A 294 -0.60 -9.86 -11.97
C PRO A 294 0.84 -9.59 -11.48
N TRP A 295 1.79 -10.41 -11.91
CA TRP A 295 3.21 -10.23 -11.58
C TRP A 295 3.75 -8.88 -12.06
N GLU A 296 3.18 -8.31 -13.10
CA GLU A 296 3.53 -6.98 -13.60
C GLU A 296 3.21 -5.88 -12.58
N ILE A 297 2.07 -5.99 -11.89
CA ILE A 297 1.67 -5.04 -10.84
C ILE A 297 2.43 -5.30 -9.55
N PHE A 298 2.62 -6.58 -9.21
CA PHE A 298 3.37 -6.98 -8.01
C PHE A 298 4.85 -6.60 -8.11
N GLY A 299 5.46 -6.73 -9.29
CA GLY A 299 6.84 -6.35 -9.58
C GLY A 299 7.07 -4.85 -9.76
N ASP A 300 6.21 -3.97 -9.22
CA ASP A 300 6.54 -2.54 -9.13
C ASP A 300 7.47 -2.27 -7.94
N PHE A 301 8.25 -1.19 -8.02
CA PHE A 301 9.16 -0.83 -6.94
C PHE A 301 8.40 -0.23 -5.75
N PRO A 302 8.92 -0.42 -4.52
CA PRO A 302 8.42 0.31 -3.35
C PRO A 302 8.40 1.83 -3.61
N LEU A 303 7.38 2.51 -3.07
CA LEU A 303 7.13 3.92 -3.37
C LEU A 303 8.29 4.86 -3.01
N SER A 304 9.14 4.50 -2.04
CA SER A 304 10.34 5.25 -1.67
C SER A 304 11.35 5.40 -2.82
N ILE A 305 11.51 4.33 -3.61
CA ILE A 305 12.48 4.26 -4.70
C ILE A 305 11.82 4.28 -6.08
N SER A 306 10.50 4.44 -6.15
CA SER A 306 9.78 4.58 -7.41
C SER A 306 10.14 5.89 -8.13
N THR A 307 10.28 5.80 -9.45
CA THR A 307 10.60 6.91 -10.35
C THR A 307 9.56 6.99 -11.46
N VAL A 308 9.34 8.19 -12.04
CA VAL A 308 8.51 8.32 -13.24
C VAL A 308 9.19 7.56 -14.38
N PRO A 309 8.47 6.74 -15.16
CA PRO A 309 9.06 6.06 -16.30
C PRO A 309 9.65 7.08 -17.29
N PRO A 310 10.94 6.94 -17.68
CA PRO A 310 11.59 7.93 -18.55
C PRO A 310 10.83 8.19 -19.86
N ALA A 311 10.17 7.15 -20.41
CA ALA A 311 9.39 7.26 -21.64
C ALA A 311 8.21 8.25 -21.56
N MET A 312 7.64 8.45 -20.36
CA MET A 312 6.53 9.39 -20.15
C MET A 312 6.93 10.69 -19.48
N ASP A 313 8.19 10.82 -19.05
CA ASP A 313 8.69 11.99 -18.33
C ASP A 313 9.17 13.08 -19.29
N ALA A 314 9.54 14.23 -18.74
CA ALA A 314 10.10 15.35 -19.47
C ALA A 314 11.46 15.00 -20.09
N PRO A 315 11.64 15.05 -21.43
CA PRO A 315 12.89 14.66 -22.07
C PRO A 315 14.11 15.48 -21.62
N TRP A 316 13.92 16.75 -21.28
CA TRP A 316 14.99 17.63 -20.78
C TRP A 316 15.42 17.32 -19.34
N GLY A 317 14.82 16.32 -18.69
CA GLY A 317 15.27 15.78 -17.40
C GLY A 317 16.39 14.74 -17.52
N TYR A 318 16.81 14.39 -18.75
CA TYR A 318 17.73 13.29 -19.04
C TYR A 318 18.86 13.76 -19.96
N ASN A 319 20.04 13.19 -19.76
CA ASN A 319 21.21 13.37 -20.63
C ASN A 319 21.01 12.61 -21.96
N GLU A 320 21.89 12.84 -22.93
CA GLU A 320 21.85 12.16 -24.25
C GLU A 320 21.96 10.63 -24.15
N ASP A 321 22.62 10.12 -23.11
CA ASP A 321 22.75 8.68 -22.83
C ASP A 321 21.52 8.09 -22.10
N GLY A 322 20.50 8.91 -21.84
CA GLY A 322 19.27 8.53 -21.12
C GLY A 322 19.41 8.51 -19.60
N SER A 323 20.56 8.90 -19.04
CA SER A 323 20.72 9.01 -17.59
C SER A 323 19.98 10.23 -17.03
N PRO A 324 19.39 10.16 -15.82
CA PRO A 324 18.73 11.32 -15.21
C PRO A 324 19.72 12.44 -14.89
N ILE A 325 19.35 13.69 -15.17
CA ILE A 325 20.14 14.88 -14.78
C ILE A 325 20.02 15.13 -13.26
N SER A 326 18.84 14.87 -12.69
CA SER A 326 18.62 15.04 -11.26
C SER A 326 19.39 13.98 -10.47
N VAL A 327 20.24 14.43 -9.54
CA VAL A 327 20.99 13.56 -8.62
C VAL A 327 20.04 12.69 -7.80
N GLU A 328 18.89 13.22 -7.37
CA GLU A 328 17.89 12.46 -6.61
C GLU A 328 17.28 11.32 -7.44
N VAL A 329 16.98 11.57 -8.72
CA VAL A 329 16.41 10.56 -9.62
C VAL A 329 17.49 9.52 -9.97
N ALA A 330 18.73 9.96 -10.22
CA ALA A 330 19.86 9.06 -10.45
C ALA A 330 20.12 8.15 -9.24
N GLN A 331 20.04 8.68 -8.02
CA GLN A 331 20.15 7.88 -6.79
C GLN A 331 19.04 6.84 -6.71
N LYS A 332 17.77 7.22 -6.95
CA LYS A 332 16.66 6.24 -6.95
C LYS A 332 16.84 5.15 -8.00
N VAL A 333 17.35 5.46 -9.18
CA VAL A 333 17.66 4.46 -10.22
C VAL A 333 18.79 3.53 -9.77
N ALA A 334 19.78 4.02 -9.02
CA ALA A 334 20.79 3.17 -8.40
C ALA A 334 20.17 2.28 -7.31
N ASP A 335 19.37 2.86 -6.41
CA ASP A 335 18.66 2.15 -5.34
C ASP A 335 17.75 1.04 -5.90
N GLN A 336 17.09 1.26 -7.05
CA GLN A 336 16.31 0.23 -7.74
C GLN A 336 17.16 -0.97 -8.16
N LYS A 337 18.38 -0.75 -8.67
CA LYS A 337 19.30 -1.83 -9.07
C LYS A 337 19.79 -2.62 -7.85
N ASP A 338 20.13 -1.91 -6.77
CA ASP A 338 20.53 -2.52 -5.51
C ASP A 338 19.37 -3.31 -4.90
N TYR A 339 18.15 -2.78 -4.98
CA TYR A 339 16.93 -3.46 -4.54
C TYR A 339 16.68 -4.77 -5.29
N VAL A 340 16.80 -4.77 -6.63
CA VAL A 340 16.69 -6.00 -7.44
C VAL A 340 17.73 -7.04 -7.00
N THR A 341 18.96 -6.59 -6.74
CA THR A 341 20.04 -7.46 -6.27
C THR A 341 19.70 -8.08 -4.92
N ALA A 342 19.26 -7.25 -3.97
CA ALA A 342 18.84 -7.70 -2.63
C ALA A 342 17.66 -8.69 -2.68
N VAL A 343 16.66 -8.42 -3.53
CA VAL A 343 15.53 -9.35 -3.77
C VAL A 343 16.05 -10.69 -4.28
N LYS A 344 16.95 -10.68 -5.26
CA LYS A 344 17.50 -11.92 -5.83
C LYS A 344 18.34 -12.70 -4.83
N GLU A 345 19.14 -12.02 -4.01
CA GLU A 345 19.89 -12.64 -2.90
C GLU A 345 18.96 -13.29 -1.88
N GLU A 346 17.86 -12.62 -1.53
CA GLU A 346 16.87 -13.15 -0.60
C GLU A 346 16.11 -14.35 -1.19
N GLU A 347 15.68 -14.28 -2.46
CA GLU A 347 15.07 -15.41 -3.17
C GLU A 347 16.01 -16.63 -3.17
N ASN A 348 17.31 -16.43 -3.40
CA ASN A 348 18.32 -17.48 -3.30
C ASN A 348 18.44 -18.03 -1.87
N ARG A 349 18.50 -17.15 -0.86
CA ARG A 349 18.67 -17.52 0.54
C ARG A 349 17.56 -18.47 1.03
N ILE A 350 16.34 -18.25 0.56
CA ILE A 350 15.17 -19.06 0.94
C ILE A 350 14.81 -20.16 -0.06
N GLY A 351 15.59 -20.32 -1.14
CA GLY A 351 15.38 -21.35 -2.16
C GLY A 351 14.13 -21.13 -3.02
N GLN A 352 13.72 -19.89 -3.25
CA GLN A 352 12.56 -19.52 -4.05
C GLN A 352 12.90 -19.27 -5.53
N SER A 353 11.92 -19.46 -6.42
CA SER A 353 12.02 -19.05 -7.83
C SER A 353 12.28 -17.55 -7.96
N HIS A 354 13.06 -17.13 -8.95
CA HIS A 354 13.43 -15.72 -9.19
C HIS A 354 12.32 -14.86 -9.81
N ARG A 355 11.05 -15.21 -9.59
CA ARG A 355 9.91 -14.56 -10.26
C ARG A 355 9.80 -13.08 -9.91
N LEU A 356 10.08 -12.69 -8.66
CA LEU A 356 9.99 -11.29 -8.28
C LEU A 356 11.18 -10.50 -8.83
N SER A 357 12.41 -11.02 -8.71
CA SER A 357 13.56 -10.33 -9.29
C SER A 357 13.50 -10.24 -10.82
N GLU A 358 12.99 -11.26 -11.51
CA GLU A 358 12.73 -11.24 -12.95
C GLU A 358 11.65 -10.20 -13.33
N ALA A 359 10.56 -10.12 -12.55
CA ALA A 359 9.52 -9.11 -12.76
C ALA A 359 10.06 -7.68 -12.59
N LEU A 360 10.86 -7.43 -11.53
CA LEU A 360 11.48 -6.13 -11.27
C LEU A 360 12.56 -5.76 -12.31
N GLN A 361 13.24 -6.74 -12.90
CA GLN A 361 14.22 -6.52 -13.97
C GLN A 361 13.58 -6.21 -15.32
N ASN A 362 12.31 -6.58 -15.52
CA ASN A 362 11.59 -6.29 -16.75
C ASN A 362 11.14 -4.83 -16.79
N ALA A 363 12.05 -3.96 -17.24
CA ALA A 363 11.84 -2.51 -17.25
C ALA A 363 10.56 -2.08 -17.98
N GLU A 364 10.16 -2.76 -19.06
CA GLU A 364 8.94 -2.41 -19.80
C GLU A 364 7.68 -2.63 -18.95
N ARG A 365 7.57 -3.79 -18.31
CA ARG A 365 6.39 -4.16 -17.50
C ARG A 365 6.37 -3.45 -16.15
N GLN A 366 7.54 -3.26 -15.54
CA GLN A 366 7.68 -2.44 -14.35
C GLN A 366 7.24 -0.98 -14.63
N GLN A 367 7.72 -0.39 -15.74
CA GLN A 367 7.32 0.97 -16.15
C GLN A 367 5.83 1.05 -16.48
N LEU A 368 5.26 0.02 -17.08
CA LEU A 368 3.82 -0.09 -17.31
C LEU A 368 3.02 -0.03 -16.00
N ALA A 369 3.40 -0.83 -15.00
CA ALA A 369 2.74 -0.86 -13.70
C ALA A 369 2.82 0.50 -12.98
N THR A 370 4.02 1.12 -12.96
CA THR A 370 4.19 2.48 -12.44
C THR A 370 3.30 3.48 -13.20
N ALA A 371 3.27 3.42 -14.54
CA ALA A 371 2.45 4.32 -15.36
C ALA A 371 0.95 4.15 -15.07
N MET A 372 0.45 2.92 -14.91
CA MET A 372 -0.94 2.67 -14.52
C MET A 372 -1.30 3.32 -13.18
N ARG A 373 -0.41 3.25 -12.18
CA ARG A 373 -0.60 3.94 -10.91
C ARG A 373 -0.63 5.46 -11.09
N LEU A 374 0.41 6.02 -11.71
CA LEU A 374 0.53 7.47 -11.96
C LEU A 374 -0.63 8.05 -12.80
N PHE A 375 -1.21 7.25 -13.70
CA PHE A 375 -2.37 7.64 -14.50
C PHE A 375 -3.59 7.92 -13.61
N ARG A 376 -3.87 7.03 -12.64
CA ARG A 376 -4.96 7.23 -11.69
C ARG A 376 -4.71 8.41 -10.76
N ASP A 377 -3.45 8.70 -10.46
CA ASP A 377 -3.05 9.87 -9.64
C ASP A 377 -3.09 11.19 -10.43
N GLY A 378 -3.32 11.13 -11.76
CA GLY A 378 -3.37 12.32 -12.60
C GLY A 378 -2.00 12.97 -12.82
N LYS A 379 -0.91 12.18 -12.78
CA LYS A 379 0.43 12.67 -13.10
C LYS A 379 0.48 13.05 -14.58
N VAL A 380 0.96 14.25 -14.88
CA VAL A 380 1.17 14.73 -16.24
C VAL A 380 2.34 13.96 -16.88
N GLY A 381 2.16 13.45 -18.10
CA GLY A 381 3.20 12.73 -18.83
C GLY A 381 2.74 12.07 -20.14
N TRP A 382 3.69 11.56 -20.93
CA TRP A 382 3.44 10.92 -22.22
C TRP A 382 3.12 9.42 -22.10
N TYR A 383 1.94 9.09 -21.54
CA TYR A 383 1.49 7.70 -21.35
C TYR A 383 1.53 6.79 -22.60
N SER A 384 1.23 7.30 -23.80
CA SER A 384 1.25 6.47 -25.01
C SER A 384 2.65 5.90 -25.30
N LYS A 385 3.72 6.66 -24.96
CA LYS A 385 5.12 6.23 -25.16
C LYS A 385 5.50 5.04 -24.29
N VAL A 386 4.81 4.80 -23.17
CA VAL A 386 5.03 3.62 -22.31
C VAL A 386 4.47 2.37 -22.98
N VAL A 387 3.28 2.47 -23.59
CA VAL A 387 2.55 1.31 -24.14
C VAL A 387 2.93 0.97 -25.58
N CYS A 388 3.49 1.91 -26.35
CA CYS A 388 3.95 1.64 -27.72
C CYS A 388 4.97 0.49 -27.80
N LYS A 389 5.77 0.28 -26.75
CA LYS A 389 6.77 -0.79 -26.67
C LYS A 389 6.17 -2.20 -26.76
N PHE A 390 4.89 -2.35 -26.43
CA PHE A 390 4.16 -3.63 -26.46
C PHE A 390 3.41 -3.87 -27.78
N ALA A 391 3.40 -2.88 -28.68
CA ALA A 391 2.71 -2.95 -29.97
C ALA A 391 3.59 -3.59 -31.07
N GLU A 392 4.90 -3.57 -30.87
CA GLU A 392 5.91 -4.31 -31.65
C GLU A 392 5.79 -5.82 -31.37
#